data_AF-A0A2S8PPS8-F1
#
_entry.id   AF-A0A2S8PPS8-F1
#
_cell.length_a   1.000
_cell.length_b   1.000
_cell.length_c   1.000
_cell.angle_alpha   90.00
_cell.angle_beta   90.00
_cell.angle_gamma   90.00
#
_symmetry.space_group_name_H-M   'P 1'
#
loop_
_entity.id
_entity.type
_entity.pdbx_description
1 polymer ?
#
loop_
_entity_poly.entity_id
_entity_poly.type
_entity_poly.pdbx_seq_one_letter_code
_entity_poly.pdbx_strand_id
1 'polypeptide(L)'
;MRTALLIWFIFINAVGYLIMSEDKRRARNRRDRVPERTLFLLAAIGGALGVLIAMYRKRHKTRHLSFRVGIPLLLFVNAVLYAFFMS
;
A
#
# COMPACT_ATOMS: atom_id res chain seq x y z
N MET A 1 -18.38 -9.37 12.51
CA MET A 1 -17.44 -8.23 12.49
C MET A 1 -16.05 -8.63 12.00
N ARG A 2 -15.39 -9.66 12.56
CA ARG A 2 -14.06 -10.13 12.13
C ARG A 2 -13.96 -10.50 10.64
N THR A 3 -14.95 -11.20 10.08
CA THR A 3 -15.01 -11.55 8.65
C THR A 3 -15.08 -10.33 7.74
N ALA A 4 -15.87 -9.31 8.09
CA ALA A 4 -15.96 -8.08 7.31
C ALA A 4 -14.63 -7.31 7.29
N LEU A 5 -13.90 -7.28 8.42
CA LEU A 5 -12.56 -6.68 8.50
C LEU A 5 -11.54 -7.42 7.62
N LEU A 6 -11.58 -8.75 7.58
CA LEU A 6 -10.71 -9.54 6.72
C LEU A 6 -10.99 -9.30 5.23
N ILE A 7 -12.27 -9.25 4.84
CA ILE A 7 -12.67 -8.93 3.46
C ILE A 7 -12.18 -7.53 3.08
N TRP A 8 -12.41 -6.54 3.96
CA TRP A 8 -11.92 -5.18 3.76
C TRP A 8 -10.40 -5.12 3.63
N PHE A 9 -9.67 -5.83 4.50
CA PHE A 9 -8.21 -5.90 4.47
C PHE A 9 -7.69 -6.48 3.14
N ILE A 10 -8.25 -7.60 2.68
CA ILE A 10 -7.86 -8.20 1.40
C ILE A 10 -8.16 -7.23 0.25
N PHE A 11 -9.34 -6.62 0.27
CA PHE A 11 -9.77 -5.68 -0.77
C PHE A 11 -8.85 -4.45 -0.85
N ILE A 12 -8.60 -3.76 0.27
CA ILE A 12 -7.78 -2.54 0.28
C ILE A 12 -6.32 -2.83 -0.09
N ASN A 13 -5.79 -4.01 0.26
CA ASN A 13 -4.45 -4.42 -0.15
C ASN A 13 -4.39 -4.77 -1.64
N ALA A 14 -5.42 -5.40 -2.20
CA ALA A 14 -5.53 -5.61 -3.64
C ALA A 14 -5.56 -4.28 -4.41
N VAL A 15 -6.36 -3.31 -3.94
CA VAL A 15 -6.42 -1.95 -4.52
C VAL A 15 -5.06 -1.26 -4.42
N GLY A 16 -4.42 -1.27 -3.25
CA GLY A 16 -3.08 -0.68 -3.05
C GLY A 16 -2.02 -1.28 -3.98
N TYR A 17 -2.05 -2.61 -4.17
CA TYR A 17 -1.16 -3.30 -5.09
C TYR A 17 -1.41 -2.89 -6.56
N LEU A 18 -2.68 -2.82 -6.98
CA LEU A 18 -3.06 -2.45 -8.34
C LEU A 18 -2.64 -1.02 -8.66
N ILE A 19 -2.90 -0.06 -7.78
CA ILE A 19 -2.54 1.36 -7.97
C ILE A 19 -1.01 1.51 -8.08
N MET A 20 -0.24 0.84 -7.23
CA MET A 20 1.23 0.89 -7.30
C MET A 20 1.77 0.19 -8.57
N SER A 21 1.14 -0.89 -9.01
CA SER A 21 1.49 -1.54 -10.28
C SER A 21 1.13 -0.66 -11.49
N GLU A 22 0.01 0.06 -11.41
CA GLU A 22 -0.43 1.03 -12.42
C GLU A 22 0.53 2.21 -12.51
N ASP A 23 1.01 2.73 -11.37
CA ASP A 23 2.02 3.80 -11.31
C ASP A 23 3.27 3.41 -12.11
N LYS A 24 3.75 2.17 -11.97
CA LYS A 24 4.87 1.66 -12.79
C LYS A 24 4.53 1.59 -14.28
N ARG A 25 3.30 1.23 -14.64
CA ARG A 25 2.87 1.15 -16.04
C ARG A 25 2.80 2.54 -16.67
N ARG A 26 2.25 3.52 -15.94
CA ARG A 26 2.21 4.94 -16.33
C ARG A 26 3.60 5.53 -16.47
N ALA A 27 4.51 5.20 -15.55
CA ALA A 27 5.91 5.61 -15.62
C ALA A 27 6.63 5.09 -16.87
N ARG A 28 6.29 3.88 -17.34
CA ARG A 28 6.82 3.33 -18.60
C ARG A 28 6.20 3.99 -19.83
N ASN A 29 4.90 4.29 -19.78
CA ASN A 29 4.17 4.87 -20.90
C ASN A 29 4.28 6.41 -20.98
N ARG A 30 5.21 7.02 -20.21
CA ARG A 30 5.37 8.49 -20.08
C ARG A 30 4.06 9.24 -19.79
N ARG A 31 3.12 8.59 -19.08
CA ARG A 31 1.88 9.22 -18.61
C ARG A 31 2.08 9.83 -17.22
N ASP A 32 1.12 10.65 -16.81
CA ASP A 32 1.11 11.25 -15.47
C ASP A 32 1.24 10.18 -14.38
N ARG A 33 2.21 10.40 -13.50
CA ARG A 33 2.50 9.51 -12.37
C ARG A 33 1.44 9.68 -11.28
N VAL A 34 1.20 8.61 -10.53
CA VAL A 34 0.28 8.68 -9.38
C VAL A 34 0.94 9.52 -8.29
N PRO A 35 0.23 10.52 -7.72
CA PRO A 35 0.74 11.32 -6.62
C PRO A 35 1.16 10.44 -5.45
N GLU A 36 2.32 10.71 -4.86
CA GLU A 36 2.83 9.94 -3.73
C GLU A 36 1.85 9.95 -2.55
N ARG A 37 1.15 11.07 -2.36
CA ARG A 37 0.09 11.23 -1.35
C ARG A 37 -1.01 10.18 -1.49
N THR A 38 -1.42 9.82 -2.70
CA THR A 38 -2.46 8.80 -2.92
C THR A 38 -1.99 7.42 -2.47
N LEU A 39 -0.74 7.07 -2.74
CA LEU A 39 -0.14 5.80 -2.29
C LEU A 39 -0.01 5.74 -0.77
N PHE A 40 0.39 6.85 -0.14
CA PHE A 40 0.43 6.97 1.32
C PHE A 40 -0.96 6.91 1.96
N LEU A 41 -1.97 7.55 1.38
CA LEU A 41 -3.35 7.48 1.85
C LEU A 41 -3.91 6.05 1.75
N LEU A 42 -3.69 5.37 0.62
CA LEU A 42 -4.05 3.96 0.46
C LEU A 42 -3.37 3.08 1.51
N ALA A 43 -2.08 3.32 1.77
CA ALA A 43 -1.35 2.61 2.80
C ALA A 43 -1.92 2.91 4.21
N ALA A 44 -2.27 4.16 4.50
CA ALA A 44 -2.83 4.57 5.79
C ALA A 44 -4.22 3.99 6.06
N ILE A 45 -5.07 3.82 5.03
CA ILE A 45 -6.43 3.28 5.16
C ILE A 45 -6.44 1.75 5.38
N GLY A 46 -5.32 1.05 5.14
CA GLY A 46 -5.23 -0.41 5.30
C GLY A 46 -4.46 -1.14 4.21
N GLY A 47 -4.15 -0.46 3.11
CA GLY A 47 -3.51 -1.06 1.93
C GLY A 47 -1.99 -1.15 1.98
N ALA A 48 -1.37 -0.88 3.14
CA ALA A 48 0.08 -0.76 3.28
C ALA A 48 0.82 -2.03 2.83
N LEU A 49 0.27 -3.21 3.13
CA LEU A 49 0.87 -4.50 2.78
C LEU A 49 0.88 -4.70 1.26
N GLY A 50 -0.21 -4.40 0.58
CA GLY A 50 -0.34 -4.49 -0.88
C GLY A 50 0.56 -3.50 -1.61
N VAL A 51 0.63 -2.26 -1.11
CA VAL A 51 1.55 -1.24 -1.64
C VAL A 51 3.01 -1.68 -1.45
N LEU A 52 3.37 -2.21 -0.27
CA LEU A 52 4.73 -2.68 0.01
C LEU A 52 5.11 -3.85 -0.91
N ILE A 53 4.25 -4.85 -1.07
CA ILE A 53 4.48 -5.99 -1.97
C ILE A 53 4.66 -5.51 -3.40
N ALA A 54 3.80 -4.61 -3.88
CA ALA A 54 3.93 -4.04 -5.22
C ALA A 54 5.25 -3.28 -5.38
N MET A 55 5.65 -2.49 -4.37
CA MET A 55 6.89 -1.71 -4.36
C MET A 55 8.12 -2.60 -4.57
N TYR A 56 8.24 -3.67 -3.76
CA TYR A 56 9.37 -4.60 -3.85
C TYR A 56 9.32 -5.46 -5.11
N ARG A 57 8.15 -6.02 -5.45
CA ARG A 57 7.98 -6.90 -6.62
C ARG A 57 8.24 -6.15 -7.92
N LYS A 58 7.81 -4.90 -8.01
CA LYS A 58 8.01 -4.06 -9.18
C LYS A 58 9.32 -3.26 -9.11
N ARG A 59 10.08 -3.33 -8.00
CA ARG A 59 11.27 -2.50 -7.71
C ARG A 59 11.06 -1.03 -8.08
N HIS A 60 9.85 -0.54 -7.81
CA HIS A 60 9.43 0.82 -8.18
C HIS A 60 9.37 1.66 -6.91
N LYS A 61 9.98 2.85 -6.93
CA LYS A 61 10.11 3.75 -5.76
C LYS A 61 10.77 3.16 -4.50
N THR A 62 11.58 2.10 -4.64
CA THR A 62 12.35 1.51 -3.52
C THR A 62 13.54 2.37 -3.06
N ARG A 63 13.96 3.36 -3.86
CA ARG A 63 15.04 4.31 -3.50
C ARG A 63 14.55 5.57 -2.80
N HIS A 64 13.25 5.83 -2.76
CA HIS A 64 12.71 6.99 -2.06
C HIS A 64 12.63 6.69 -0.56
N LEU A 65 13.39 7.43 0.24
CA LEU A 65 13.47 7.22 1.70
C LEU A 65 12.08 7.27 2.34
N SER A 66 11.23 8.21 1.90
CA SER A 66 9.84 8.34 2.35
C SER A 66 9.06 7.04 2.16
N PHE A 67 9.17 6.38 1.01
CA PHE A 67 8.48 5.12 0.75
C PHE A 67 9.11 3.94 1.49
N ARG A 68 10.45 3.91 1.57
CA ARG A 68 11.19 2.85 2.22
C ARG A 68 10.96 2.81 3.74
N VAL A 69 10.74 3.96 4.38
CA VAL A 69 10.48 4.04 5.83
C VAL A 69 8.98 4.18 6.10
N GLY A 70 8.29 5.03 5.35
CA GLY A 70 6.89 5.35 5.60
C GLY A 70 5.92 4.21 5.30
N ILE A 71 6.12 3.41 4.24
CA ILE A 71 5.22 2.27 3.96
C ILE A 71 5.37 1.17 5.02
N PRO A 72 6.58 0.74 5.44
CA PRO A 72 6.72 -0.20 6.55
C PRO A 72 6.18 0.34 7.89
N LEU A 73 6.37 1.63 8.17
CA LEU A 73 5.82 2.26 9.37
C LEU A 73 4.29 2.20 9.37
N LEU A 74 3.65 2.55 8.25
CA LEU A 74 2.20 2.43 8.10
C LEU A 74 1.73 0.99 8.18
N LEU A 75 2.51 0.04 7.63
CA LEU A 75 2.20 -1.38 7.78
C LEU A 75 2.22 -1.81 9.24
N PHE A 76 3.20 -1.36 10.01
CA PHE A 76 3.29 -1.64 11.44
C PHE A 76 2.09 -1.09 12.21
N VAL A 77 1.71 0.16 11.96
CA VAL A 77 0.51 0.79 12.56
C VAL A 77 -0.75 0.00 12.20
N ASN A 78 -0.91 -0.39 10.93
CA ASN A 78 -2.03 -1.23 10.51
C ASN A 78 -2.04 -2.58 11.23
N ALA A 79 -0.89 -3.24 11.34
CA ALA A 79 -0.79 -4.54 12.02
C ALA A 79 -1.20 -4.44 13.49
N VAL A 80 -0.78 -3.39 14.19
CA VAL A 80 -1.18 -3.13 15.59
C VAL A 80 -2.68 -2.87 15.69
N LEU A 81 -3.24 -2.04 14.81
CA LEU A 81 -4.69 -1.80 14.76
C LEU A 81 -5.47 -3.09 14.51
N TYR A 82 -5.07 -3.89 13.53
CA TYR A 82 -5.71 -5.17 13.25
C TYR A 82 -5.60 -6.14 14.41
N ALA A 83 -4.44 -6.21 15.07
CA ALA A 83 -4.27 -7.04 16.26
C ALA A 83 -5.18 -6.60 17.42
N PHE A 84 -5.32 -5.29 17.64
CA PHE A 84 -6.23 -4.74 18.64
C PHE A 84 -7.70 -5.04 18.33
N PHE A 85 -8.15 -4.85 17.09
CA PHE A 85 -9.53 -5.16 16.68
C PHE A 85 -9.84 -6.66 16.60
N MET A 86 -8.80 -7.50 16.45
CA MET A 86 -8.91 -8.96 16.45
C MET A 86 -8.77 -9.57 17.85
N SER A 87 -8.32 -8.81 18.84
CA SER A 87 -8.33 -9.26 20.25
C SER A 87 -9.77 -9.14 20.76
#